data_AF-A0A9N9P9D9-F1
#
_entry.id   AF-A0A9N9P9D9-F1
#
_cell.length_a   1.000
_cell.length_b   1.000
_cell.length_c   1.000
_cell.angle_alpha   90.00
_cell.angle_beta   90.00
_cell.angle_gamma   90.00
#
_symmetry.space_group_name_H-M   'P 1'
#
loop_
_entity.id
_entity.type
_entity.pdbx_description
1 polymer ?
#
loop_
_entity_poly.entity_id
_entity_poly.type
_entity_poly.pdbx_seq_one_letter_code
_entity_poly.pdbx_strand_id
1 'polypeptide(L)'
;MPCYADTIVRIKLVRQSIKEESNLIVVWALGEYPVGRDDYEIEMVLFVSTNSNERDFETQAVFERDHFYSVGGKIVPAFYGSNKRPKMTVSISTKVAVLNRVAQLNKCPLKISLIGIPQELPQVPENDENAIFNILVNDYAIQDHNFMVKVVFPHSNSRLAHLKSTIRPHDSLVFVVGQMEVVDNDFYVYAKDVNFVDVGFLKRKNFDDSGSSSSTEVVSTIRSKILSTHRNIHENSKDSKDISKVEGLSSAVLTDGVLLSDSNSSKCIRVEDDNESIESTNVLDSVDNDDYVQSDVVNNFGEVQANEVEGALKCKNSARNASCGDKKGKDYVGRSLRS
;
A
#
# COMPACT_ATOMS: atom_id res chain seq x y z
N MET A 1 -6.25 1.46 8.78
CA MET A 1 -5.09 1.95 8.00
C MET A 1 -5.52 3.20 7.25
N PRO A 2 -5.06 4.39 7.67
CA PRO A 2 -5.53 5.63 7.06
C PRO A 2 -4.92 5.91 5.69
N CYS A 3 -3.77 5.30 5.35
CA CYS A 3 -3.13 5.47 4.05
C CYS A 3 -2.16 4.31 3.74
N TYR A 4 -2.60 3.33 2.95
CA TYR A 4 -1.78 2.20 2.49
C TYR A 4 -1.53 2.32 0.99
N ALA A 5 -0.32 2.05 0.55
CA ALA A 5 0.04 2.07 -0.86
C ALA A 5 0.83 0.82 -1.27
N ASP A 6 0.68 0.46 -2.54
CA ASP A 6 1.33 -0.68 -3.19
C ASP A 6 1.86 -0.25 -4.57
N THR A 7 3.13 -0.56 -4.85
CA THR A 7 3.79 -0.17 -6.10
C THR A 7 5.00 -1.07 -6.42
N ILE A 8 5.54 -0.91 -7.64
CA ILE A 8 6.85 -1.46 -7.99
C ILE A 8 7.87 -0.32 -8.01
N VAL A 9 8.98 -0.52 -7.31
CA VAL A 9 10.10 0.43 -7.21
C VAL A 9 11.37 -0.19 -7.77
N ARG A 10 12.22 0.65 -8.38
CA ARG A 10 13.63 0.31 -8.60
C ARG A 10 14.47 0.90 -7.49
N ILE A 11 15.29 0.11 -6.85
CA ILE A 11 16.10 0.58 -5.73
C ILE A 11 17.35 1.31 -6.23
N LYS A 12 17.47 2.59 -5.87
CA LYS A 12 18.61 3.45 -6.24
C LYS A 12 19.70 3.45 -5.18
N LEU A 13 19.29 3.49 -3.92
CA LEU A 13 20.17 3.55 -2.76
C LEU A 13 19.59 2.69 -1.64
N VAL A 14 20.46 2.00 -0.91
CA VAL A 14 20.13 1.24 0.30
C VAL A 14 21.15 1.57 1.37
N ARG A 15 20.68 1.78 2.59
CA ARG A 15 21.48 1.88 3.81
C ARG A 15 20.85 0.96 4.86
N GLN A 16 21.70 0.35 5.67
CA GLN A 16 21.28 -0.57 6.71
C GLN A 16 21.91 -0.16 8.03
N SER A 17 21.13 -0.21 9.10
CA SER A 17 21.62 -0.12 10.46
C SER A 17 21.03 -1.26 11.30
N ILE A 18 21.80 -1.70 12.29
CA ILE A 18 21.36 -2.72 13.25
C ILE A 18 20.99 -1.99 14.53
N LYS A 19 19.79 -2.27 15.06
CA LYS A 19 19.35 -1.81 16.37
C LYS A 19 19.40 -2.98 17.34
N GLU A 20 20.55 -3.15 17.99
CA GLU A 20 20.85 -4.27 18.89
C GLU A 20 19.79 -4.43 19.99
N GLU A 21 19.33 -3.34 20.59
CA GLU A 21 18.32 -3.34 21.66
C GLU A 21 16.98 -3.97 21.25
N SER A 22 16.64 -3.89 19.96
CA SER A 22 15.35 -4.35 19.43
C SER A 22 15.44 -5.65 18.62
N ASN A 23 16.65 -6.19 18.41
CA ASN A 23 16.87 -7.29 17.47
C ASN A 23 16.30 -7.00 16.07
N LEU A 24 16.36 -5.74 15.63
CA LEU A 24 15.86 -5.32 14.32
C LEU A 24 16.99 -4.76 13.46
N ILE A 25 16.91 -5.07 12.18
CA ILE A 25 17.62 -4.41 11.11
C ILE A 25 16.68 -3.35 10.55
N VAL A 26 17.14 -2.10 10.53
CA VAL A 26 16.46 -1.00 9.87
C VAL A 26 17.11 -0.82 8.51
N VAL A 27 16.35 -1.10 7.46
CA VAL A 27 16.76 -0.89 6.07
C VAL A 27 16.09 0.38 5.59
N TRP A 28 16.90 1.38 5.30
CA TRP A 28 16.47 2.61 4.64
C TRP A 28 16.83 2.52 3.16
N ALA A 29 15.89 2.83 2.27
CA ALA A 29 16.12 2.81 0.84
C ALA A 29 15.48 3.99 0.13
N LEU A 30 16.08 4.37 -0.99
CA LEU A 30 15.52 5.33 -1.94
C LEU A 30 15.18 4.57 -3.21
N GLY A 31 13.90 4.59 -3.58
CA GLY A 31 13.38 3.94 -4.79
C GLY A 31 12.94 4.94 -5.84
N GLU A 32 13.06 4.59 -7.11
CA GLU A 32 12.52 5.32 -8.25
C GLU A 32 11.15 4.75 -8.63
N TYR A 33 10.17 5.64 -8.85
CA TYR A 33 8.82 5.27 -9.28
C TYR A 33 8.21 6.35 -10.22
N PRO A 34 7.18 6.01 -11.00
CA PRO A 34 6.97 4.68 -11.55
C PRO A 34 8.23 4.23 -12.30
N VAL A 35 8.40 2.91 -12.46
CA VAL A 35 9.56 2.33 -13.14
C VAL A 35 9.79 2.99 -14.51
N GLY A 36 11.04 3.43 -14.75
CA GLY A 36 11.46 4.09 -15.99
C GLY A 36 11.33 5.62 -15.99
N ARG A 37 11.04 6.24 -14.84
CA ARG A 37 11.15 7.68 -14.62
C ARG A 37 12.12 7.96 -13.47
N ASP A 38 13.07 8.84 -13.72
CA ASP A 38 14.08 9.23 -12.72
C ASP A 38 13.61 10.44 -11.88
N ASP A 39 12.46 11.02 -12.24
CA ASP A 39 11.96 12.28 -11.68
C ASP A 39 11.26 12.12 -10.32
N TYR A 40 10.78 10.91 -10.00
CA TYR A 40 10.10 10.67 -8.72
C TYR A 40 10.81 9.61 -7.89
N GLU A 41 11.10 10.00 -6.66
CA GLU A 41 11.76 9.18 -5.65
C GLU A 41 10.82 8.94 -4.48
N ILE A 42 10.79 7.70 -3.99
CA ILE A 42 10.08 7.29 -2.80
C ILE A 42 11.09 6.83 -1.75
N GLU A 43 11.01 7.44 -0.57
CA GLU A 43 11.76 6.96 0.58
C GLU A 43 11.06 5.73 1.16
N MET A 44 11.82 4.69 1.47
CA MET A 44 11.30 3.47 2.06
C MET A 44 12.06 3.12 3.33
N VAL A 45 11.33 2.71 4.35
CA VAL A 45 11.88 2.17 5.59
C VAL A 45 11.28 0.78 5.81
N LEU A 46 12.14 -0.22 5.87
CA LEU A 46 11.78 -1.61 6.13
C LEU A 46 12.43 -2.04 7.45
N PHE A 47 11.64 -2.66 8.33
CA PHE A 47 12.11 -3.24 9.59
C PHE A 47 12.11 -4.76 9.45
N VAL A 48 13.27 -5.38 9.67
CA VAL A 48 13.44 -6.83 9.50
C VAL A 48 14.06 -7.40 10.77
N SER A 49 13.55 -8.54 11.28
CA SER A 49 14.17 -9.20 12.43
C SER A 49 15.64 -9.54 12.15
N THR A 50 16.56 -9.38 13.11
CA THR A 50 17.93 -9.86 12.97
C THR A 50 17.99 -11.40 12.90
N ASN A 51 17.00 -12.09 13.47
CA ASN A 51 16.86 -13.53 13.43
C ASN A 51 16.30 -13.98 12.07
N SER A 52 17.10 -14.72 11.30
CA SER A 52 16.68 -15.22 9.98
C SER A 52 15.50 -16.19 10.03
N ASN A 53 15.31 -16.88 11.16
CA ASN A 53 14.23 -17.86 11.32
C ASN A 53 12.87 -17.21 11.53
N GLU A 54 12.85 -15.93 11.91
CA GLU A 54 11.63 -15.14 12.08
C GLU A 54 11.22 -14.40 10.79
N ARG A 55 12.09 -14.40 9.78
CA ARG A 55 11.81 -13.74 8.51
C ARG A 55 11.03 -14.66 7.58
N ASP A 56 10.02 -14.08 6.93
CA ASP A 56 9.42 -14.68 5.75
C ASP A 56 10.08 -14.09 4.49
N PHE A 57 10.90 -14.89 3.81
CA PHE A 57 11.64 -14.45 2.62
C PHE A 57 10.75 -14.16 1.41
N GLU A 58 9.51 -14.67 1.39
CA GLU A 58 8.57 -14.41 0.28
C GLU A 58 7.95 -13.01 0.40
N THR A 59 7.72 -12.56 1.63
CA THR A 59 7.02 -11.30 1.92
C THR A 59 7.92 -10.19 2.48
N GLN A 60 9.15 -10.49 2.90
CA GLN A 60 10.10 -9.51 3.50
C GLN A 60 11.48 -9.54 2.82
N ALA A 61 11.50 -9.39 1.50
CA ALA A 61 12.74 -9.29 0.73
C ALA A 61 13.52 -8.02 1.09
N VAL A 62 14.80 -8.17 1.47
CA VAL A 62 15.70 -7.05 1.72
C VAL A 62 16.08 -6.39 0.40
N PHE A 63 16.17 -5.06 0.40
CA PHE A 63 16.48 -4.28 -0.79
C PHE A 63 17.93 -4.43 -1.23
N GLU A 64 18.10 -4.67 -2.53
CA GLU A 64 19.37 -4.64 -3.23
C GLU A 64 19.34 -3.50 -4.25
N ARG A 65 20.47 -2.79 -4.38
CA ARG A 65 20.62 -1.72 -5.37
C ARG A 65 20.39 -2.26 -6.79
N ASP A 66 19.78 -1.43 -7.63
CA ASP A 66 19.48 -1.68 -9.06
C ASP A 66 18.51 -2.83 -9.34
N HIS A 67 17.85 -3.35 -8.31
CA HIS A 67 16.81 -4.38 -8.43
C HIS A 67 15.40 -3.79 -8.27
N PHE A 68 14.41 -4.57 -8.69
CA PHE A 68 13.00 -4.21 -8.62
C PHE A 68 12.29 -4.96 -7.50
N TYR A 69 11.40 -4.25 -6.81
CA TYR A 69 10.60 -4.81 -5.73
C TYR A 69 9.15 -4.36 -5.85
N SER A 70 8.21 -5.28 -5.63
CA SER A 70 6.84 -4.94 -5.26
C SER A 70 6.86 -4.59 -3.79
N VAL A 71 6.47 -3.37 -3.44
CA VAL A 71 6.48 -2.86 -2.08
C VAL A 71 5.08 -2.41 -1.69
N GLY A 72 4.62 -2.91 -0.55
CA GLY A 72 3.37 -2.55 0.07
C GLY A 72 3.63 -1.99 1.46
N GLY A 73 3.00 -0.87 1.79
CA GLY A 73 3.24 -0.24 3.06
C GLY A 73 2.37 0.97 3.34
N LYS A 74 2.54 1.50 4.54
CA LYS A 74 1.91 2.75 4.96
C LYS A 74 2.68 3.92 4.34
N ILE A 75 1.96 4.93 3.85
CA ILE A 75 2.58 6.10 3.21
C ILE A 75 2.24 7.40 3.96
N VAL A 76 3.27 8.23 4.14
CA VAL A 76 3.19 9.56 4.75
C VAL A 76 3.97 10.55 3.91
N PRO A 77 3.63 11.85 3.93
CA PRO A 77 4.48 12.86 3.34
C PRO A 77 5.78 13.03 4.13
N ALA A 78 6.89 13.18 3.42
CA ALA A 78 8.16 13.65 3.94
C ALA A 78 8.62 14.88 3.15
N PHE A 79 9.37 15.76 3.81
CA PHE A 79 9.92 16.96 3.19
C PHE A 79 11.43 16.84 3.05
N TYR A 80 11.90 17.02 1.82
CA TYR A 80 13.32 17.02 1.48
C TYR A 80 13.67 18.39 0.88
N GLY A 81 14.24 19.25 1.73
CA GLY A 81 14.30 20.68 1.43
C GLY A 81 12.89 21.24 1.30
N SER A 82 12.58 21.88 0.18
CA SER A 82 11.24 22.41 -0.12
C SER A 82 10.34 21.41 -0.85
N ASN A 83 10.79 20.19 -1.15
CA ASN A 83 10.05 19.25 -1.98
C ASN A 83 9.34 18.19 -1.14
N LYS A 84 8.02 18.08 -1.32
CA LYS A 84 7.20 17.03 -0.71
C LYS A 84 7.40 15.73 -1.49
N ARG A 85 7.67 14.65 -0.78
CA ARG A 85 7.88 13.31 -1.34
C ARG A 85 7.13 12.27 -0.52
N PRO A 86 6.73 11.14 -1.13
CA PRO A 86 6.21 10.03 -0.35
C PRO A 86 7.33 9.35 0.44
N LYS A 87 7.03 9.05 1.69
CA LYS A 87 7.79 8.15 2.55
C LYS A 87 6.92 6.96 2.91
N MET A 88 7.41 5.76 2.63
CA MET A 88 6.72 4.51 2.87
C MET A 88 7.39 3.72 3.99
N THR A 89 6.61 3.35 5.00
CA THR A 89 6.98 2.28 5.92
C THR A 89 6.52 0.96 5.33
N VAL A 90 7.47 0.18 4.84
CA VAL A 90 7.24 -1.04 4.08
C VAL A 90 6.86 -2.17 5.03
N SER A 91 5.69 -2.76 4.81
CA SER A 91 5.22 -3.95 5.52
C SER A 91 5.46 -5.24 4.72
N ILE A 92 5.46 -5.14 3.39
CA ILE A 92 5.66 -6.27 2.48
C ILE A 92 6.62 -5.81 1.38
N SER A 93 7.63 -6.61 1.10
CA SER A 93 8.54 -6.44 -0.03
C SER A 93 8.80 -7.78 -0.69
N THR A 94 8.58 -7.85 -2.01
CA THR A 94 8.87 -9.03 -2.80
C THR A 94 9.75 -8.62 -3.97
N LYS A 95 10.91 -9.28 -4.14
CA LYS A 95 11.80 -9.04 -5.28
C LYS A 95 11.10 -9.50 -6.56
N VAL A 96 11.09 -8.66 -7.58
CA VAL A 96 10.43 -8.95 -8.86
C VAL A 96 11.39 -8.79 -10.02
N ALA A 97 11.20 -9.59 -11.07
CA ALA A 97 11.94 -9.45 -12.32
C ALA A 97 11.09 -8.66 -13.32
N VAL A 98 11.53 -7.46 -13.70
CA VAL A 98 10.87 -6.65 -14.73
C VAL A 98 11.54 -6.90 -16.07
N LEU A 99 10.80 -7.52 -17.01
CA LEU A 99 11.32 -7.76 -18.35
C LEU A 99 11.45 -6.43 -19.11
N ASN A 100 12.68 -6.08 -19.49
CA ASN A 100 13.05 -4.82 -20.14
C ASN A 100 12.30 -4.56 -21.48
N ARG A 101 11.67 -5.58 -22.06
CA ARG A 101 10.94 -5.48 -23.34
C ARG A 101 9.63 -4.69 -23.26
N VAL A 102 9.21 -4.23 -22.08
CA VAL A 102 7.89 -3.59 -21.88
C VAL A 102 8.00 -2.17 -21.30
N ALA A 103 9.10 -1.47 -21.57
CA ALA A 103 9.45 -0.17 -20.98
C ALA A 103 8.36 0.92 -21.05
N GLN A 104 7.35 0.80 -21.93
CA GLN A 104 6.22 1.74 -22.00
C GLN A 104 4.96 1.30 -21.26
N LEU A 105 4.78 0.01 -20.91
CA LEU A 105 3.56 -0.48 -20.23
C LEU A 105 3.74 -0.68 -18.72
N ASN A 106 4.97 -0.79 -18.22
CA ASN A 106 5.23 -1.06 -16.80
C ASN A 106 5.30 0.22 -15.95
N LYS A 107 4.47 1.22 -16.25
CA LYS A 107 4.22 2.30 -15.31
C LYS A 107 3.35 1.73 -14.20
N CYS A 108 3.93 1.00 -13.25
CA CYS A 108 3.21 0.55 -12.07
C CYS A 108 2.91 1.79 -11.22
N PRO A 109 1.67 2.31 -11.27
CA PRO A 109 1.37 3.50 -10.52
C PRO A 109 1.32 3.18 -9.04
N LEU A 110 1.48 4.19 -8.21
CA LEU A 110 1.35 4.06 -6.76
C LEU A 110 -0.13 3.87 -6.42
N LYS A 111 -0.56 2.61 -6.31
CA LYS A 111 -1.93 2.28 -5.94
C LYS A 111 -2.10 2.60 -4.47
N ILE A 112 -3.16 3.30 -4.13
CA ILE A 112 -3.41 3.78 -2.78
C ILE A 112 -4.82 3.40 -2.33
N SER A 113 -4.94 3.08 -1.05
CA SER A 113 -6.18 3.00 -0.30
C SER A 113 -6.05 3.90 0.91
N LEU A 114 -6.92 4.90 1.02
CA LEU A 114 -6.87 5.86 2.11
C LEU A 114 -8.25 6.11 2.70
N ILE A 115 -8.23 6.64 3.93
CA ILE A 115 -9.42 7.05 4.66
C ILE A 115 -9.18 8.47 5.15
N GLY A 116 -10.11 9.38 4.86
CA GLY A 116 -9.97 10.78 5.24
C GLY A 116 -11.30 11.47 5.46
N ILE A 117 -11.22 12.67 6.05
CA ILE A 117 -12.36 13.55 6.27
C ILE A 117 -12.34 14.61 5.16
N PRO A 118 -13.40 14.72 4.33
CA PRO A 118 -13.48 15.75 3.31
C PRO A 118 -13.52 17.12 3.97
N GLN A 119 -12.68 18.02 3.49
CA GLN A 119 -12.59 19.40 4.01
C GLN A 119 -13.47 20.38 3.22
N GLU A 120 -13.85 20.00 2.00
CA GLU A 120 -14.65 20.83 1.11
C GLU A 120 -15.58 19.95 0.25
N LEU A 121 -16.57 20.59 -0.37
CA LEU A 121 -17.44 19.92 -1.32
C LEU A 121 -16.70 19.66 -2.64
N PRO A 122 -17.00 18.55 -3.35
CA PRO A 122 -16.47 18.32 -4.69
C PRO A 122 -16.77 19.47 -5.66
N GLN A 123 -15.69 20.07 -6.15
CA GLN A 123 -15.70 21.14 -7.14
C GLN A 123 -15.45 20.55 -8.53
N VAL A 124 -16.12 21.10 -9.54
CA VAL A 124 -15.86 20.76 -10.95
C VAL A 124 -15.20 21.98 -11.57
N PRO A 125 -13.90 21.93 -11.88
CA PRO A 125 -13.22 23.01 -12.59
C PRO A 125 -13.92 23.30 -13.93
N GLU A 126 -13.89 24.56 -14.37
CA GLU A 126 -14.43 24.93 -15.67
C GLU A 126 -13.69 24.16 -16.78
N ASN A 127 -14.44 23.47 -17.65
CA ASN A 127 -13.94 22.66 -18.76
C ASN A 127 -13.19 21.36 -18.39
N ASP A 128 -13.38 20.82 -17.18
CA ASP A 128 -12.86 19.50 -16.80
C ASP A 128 -13.99 18.48 -16.61
N GLU A 129 -13.79 17.26 -17.10
CA GLU A 129 -14.69 16.12 -16.87
C GLU A 129 -14.52 15.50 -15.46
N ASN A 130 -13.54 16.00 -14.70
CA ASN A 130 -13.24 15.54 -13.37
C ASN A 130 -13.75 16.51 -12.30
N ALA A 131 -14.16 15.94 -11.16
CA ALA A 131 -14.36 16.68 -9.93
C ALA A 131 -13.16 16.49 -9.02
N ILE A 132 -12.88 17.50 -8.20
CA ILE A 132 -11.80 17.50 -7.21
C ILE A 132 -12.32 17.92 -5.84
N PHE A 133 -11.82 17.28 -4.80
CA PHE A 133 -12.00 17.75 -3.42
C PHE A 133 -10.80 17.39 -2.56
N ASN A 134 -10.59 18.21 -1.56
CA ASN A 134 -9.60 18.00 -0.52
C ASN A 134 -10.10 17.06 0.58
N ILE A 135 -9.26 16.10 0.95
CA ILE A 135 -9.45 15.26 2.14
C ILE A 135 -8.28 15.45 3.11
N LEU A 136 -8.61 15.43 4.41
CA LEU A 136 -7.66 15.36 5.50
C LEU A 136 -7.49 13.90 5.90
N VAL A 137 -6.29 13.36 5.71
CA VAL A 137 -5.94 12.00 6.14
C VAL A 137 -5.25 12.11 7.49
N ASN A 138 -5.78 11.40 8.49
CA ASN A 138 -5.23 11.38 9.84
C ASN A 138 -4.52 10.05 10.08
N ASP A 139 -3.24 10.10 10.41
CA ASP A 139 -2.46 8.91 10.70
C ASP A 139 -2.54 8.45 12.16
N TYR A 140 -3.53 7.63 12.49
CA TYR A 140 -3.77 7.20 13.87
C TYR A 140 -2.73 6.26 14.49
N ALA A 141 -1.73 5.77 13.73
CA ALA A 141 -0.89 4.66 14.20
C ALA A 141 0.39 5.08 14.93
N ILE A 142 1.01 6.22 14.58
CA ILE A 142 2.39 6.49 15.03
C ILE A 142 2.64 7.96 15.44
N GLN A 143 1.87 8.93 14.96
CA GLN A 143 1.97 10.36 15.32
C GLN A 143 0.79 11.10 14.67
N ASP A 144 0.38 12.25 15.20
CA ASP A 144 -0.65 13.15 14.66
C ASP A 144 -0.27 13.77 13.30
N HIS A 145 0.13 12.94 12.33
CA HIS A 145 0.41 13.35 10.97
C HIS A 145 -0.93 13.45 10.25
N ASN A 146 -1.44 14.67 10.22
CA ASN A 146 -2.58 15.02 9.42
C ASN A 146 -2.05 15.67 8.14
N PHE A 147 -2.45 15.13 6.99
CA PHE A 147 -2.03 15.68 5.72
C PHE A 147 -3.17 15.75 4.72
N MET A 148 -3.07 16.76 3.86
CA MET A 148 -4.03 16.99 2.81
C MET A 148 -3.69 16.17 1.58
N VAL A 149 -4.73 15.56 1.00
CA VAL A 149 -4.70 14.87 -0.29
C VAL A 149 -5.83 15.41 -1.15
N LYS A 150 -5.53 15.70 -2.41
CA LYS A 150 -6.50 16.10 -3.43
C LYS A 150 -7.03 14.86 -4.12
N VAL A 151 -8.32 14.59 -3.99
CA VAL A 151 -8.98 13.45 -4.63
C VAL A 151 -9.63 13.95 -5.91
N VAL A 152 -9.22 13.36 -7.03
CA VAL A 152 -9.73 13.66 -8.37
C VAL A 152 -10.54 12.46 -8.86
N PHE A 153 -11.73 12.68 -9.40
CA PHE A 153 -12.56 11.59 -9.93
C PHE A 153 -13.42 12.03 -11.12
N PRO A 154 -13.68 11.15 -12.09
CA PRO A 154 -14.54 11.47 -13.23
C PRO A 154 -15.98 11.62 -12.76
N HIS A 155 -16.54 12.83 -12.84
CA HIS A 155 -17.92 13.08 -12.38
C HIS A 155 -18.98 12.62 -13.39
N SER A 156 -18.56 12.34 -14.62
CA SER A 156 -19.36 11.66 -15.65
C SER A 156 -19.63 10.19 -15.30
N ASN A 157 -18.84 9.59 -14.40
CA ASN A 157 -19.08 8.24 -13.91
C ASN A 157 -20.30 8.24 -12.98
N SER A 158 -21.39 7.58 -13.40
CA SER A 158 -22.64 7.51 -12.63
C SER A 158 -22.46 6.95 -11.22
N ARG A 159 -21.46 6.07 -11.01
CA ARG A 159 -21.12 5.55 -9.67
C ARG A 159 -20.55 6.61 -8.74
N LEU A 160 -19.91 7.65 -9.27
CA LEU A 160 -19.25 8.70 -8.49
C LEU A 160 -19.99 10.03 -8.58
N ALA A 161 -20.89 10.20 -9.55
CA ALA A 161 -21.66 11.43 -9.77
C ALA A 161 -22.43 11.88 -8.52
N HIS A 162 -22.98 10.93 -7.76
CA HIS A 162 -23.76 11.25 -6.55
C HIS A 162 -22.91 11.90 -5.45
N LEU A 163 -21.62 11.59 -5.38
CA LEU A 163 -20.71 12.06 -4.33
C LEU A 163 -20.66 13.58 -4.21
N LYS A 164 -20.83 14.30 -5.33
CA LYS A 164 -20.89 15.76 -5.37
C LYS A 164 -21.97 16.33 -4.46
N SER A 165 -23.10 15.64 -4.36
CA SER A 165 -24.25 16.07 -3.55
C SER A 165 -24.32 15.40 -2.18
N THR A 166 -23.67 14.24 -2.02
CA THR A 166 -23.84 13.41 -0.82
C THR A 166 -22.72 13.59 0.21
N ILE A 167 -21.49 13.85 -0.24
CA ILE A 167 -20.37 14.09 0.68
C ILE A 167 -20.64 15.39 1.46
N ARG A 168 -20.62 15.31 2.79
CA ARG A 168 -20.71 16.46 3.69
C ARG A 168 -19.34 16.71 4.30
N PRO A 169 -18.71 17.87 4.06
CA PRO A 169 -17.45 18.24 4.70
C PRO A 169 -17.55 18.12 6.21
N HIS A 170 -16.50 17.59 6.86
CA HIS A 170 -16.40 17.38 8.31
C HIS A 170 -17.43 16.44 8.97
N ASP A 171 -18.47 16.04 8.26
CA ASP A 171 -19.53 15.12 8.70
C ASP A 171 -19.55 13.81 7.92
N SER A 172 -18.55 13.58 7.07
CA SER A 172 -18.39 12.32 6.33
C SER A 172 -17.00 11.75 6.55
N LEU A 173 -16.90 10.42 6.56
CA LEU A 173 -15.65 9.69 6.43
C LEU A 173 -15.61 9.09 5.04
N VAL A 174 -14.57 9.39 4.26
CA VAL A 174 -14.43 8.97 2.87
C VAL A 174 -13.31 7.94 2.75
N PHE A 175 -13.60 6.86 2.04
CA PHE A 175 -12.70 5.77 1.68
C PHE A 175 -12.39 5.89 0.19
N VAL A 176 -11.12 6.11 -0.16
CA VAL A 176 -10.71 6.30 -1.55
C VAL A 176 -9.75 5.20 -1.94
N VAL A 177 -10.00 4.59 -3.10
CA VAL A 177 -9.07 3.66 -3.76
C VAL A 177 -8.72 4.23 -5.12
N GLY A 178 -7.43 4.40 -5.40
CA GLY A 178 -6.99 5.07 -6.61
C GLY A 178 -5.50 4.97 -6.90
N GLN A 179 -5.05 5.83 -7.81
CA GLN A 179 -3.63 6.02 -8.15
C GLN A 179 -3.17 7.36 -7.59
N MET A 180 -2.08 7.35 -6.82
CA MET A 180 -1.48 8.56 -6.25
C MET A 180 -0.35 9.10 -7.13
N GLU A 181 -0.30 10.41 -7.28
CA GLU A 181 0.79 11.16 -7.91
C GLU A 181 1.14 12.41 -7.08
N VAL A 182 2.37 12.90 -7.25
CA VAL A 182 2.82 14.15 -6.63
C VAL A 182 2.97 15.19 -7.73
N VAL A 183 2.20 16.27 -7.64
CA VAL A 183 2.20 17.38 -8.61
C VAL A 183 2.30 18.67 -7.84
N ASP A 184 3.28 19.51 -8.18
CA ASP A 184 3.51 20.82 -7.53
C ASP A 184 3.51 20.76 -6.00
N ASN A 185 4.24 19.79 -5.43
CA ASN A 185 4.31 19.52 -3.98
C ASN A 185 2.99 19.10 -3.29
N ASP A 186 1.95 18.77 -4.05
CA ASP A 186 0.71 18.25 -3.52
C ASP A 186 0.50 16.78 -3.88
N PHE A 187 -0.23 16.06 -3.02
CA PHE A 187 -0.62 14.68 -3.29
C PHE A 187 -1.97 14.68 -3.97
N TYR A 188 -2.02 14.09 -5.16
CA TYR A 188 -3.24 13.87 -5.92
C TYR A 188 -3.54 12.37 -5.96
N VAL A 189 -4.81 12.01 -5.79
CA VAL A 189 -5.28 10.65 -5.97
C VAL A 189 -6.36 10.65 -7.03
N TYR A 190 -6.05 10.05 -8.18
CA TYR A 190 -7.06 9.74 -9.18
C TYR A 190 -7.87 8.53 -8.72
N ALA A 191 -9.08 8.79 -8.23
CA ALA A 191 -9.92 7.79 -7.61
C ALA A 191 -10.55 6.87 -8.64
N LYS A 192 -10.37 5.58 -8.43
CA LYS A 192 -11.08 4.51 -9.14
C LYS A 192 -12.40 4.18 -8.46
N ASP A 193 -12.41 4.25 -7.13
CA ASP A 193 -13.59 4.03 -6.30
C ASP A 193 -13.56 4.96 -5.09
N VAL A 194 -14.73 5.43 -4.69
CA VAL A 194 -14.91 6.27 -3.52
C VAL A 194 -16.17 5.82 -2.81
N ASN A 195 -16.01 5.43 -1.55
CA ASN A 195 -17.12 5.13 -0.65
C ASN A 195 -17.11 6.14 0.48
N PHE A 196 -18.25 6.37 1.13
CA PHE A 196 -18.30 7.26 2.28
C PHE A 196 -19.31 6.77 3.31
N VAL A 197 -19.12 7.24 4.55
CA VAL A 197 -20.02 7.03 5.67
C VAL A 197 -20.33 8.40 6.26
N ASP A 198 -21.60 8.79 6.30
CA ASP A 198 -22.05 9.98 7.03
C ASP A 198 -21.81 9.72 8.52
N VAL A 199 -20.98 10.51 9.18
CA VAL A 199 -20.68 10.42 10.62
C VAL A 199 -21.44 11.46 11.43
N GLY A 200 -22.25 12.31 10.80
CA GLY A 200 -23.09 13.31 11.46
C GLY A 200 -24.10 12.70 12.45
N PHE A 201 -24.47 11.43 12.29
CA PHE A 201 -25.31 10.73 13.27
C PHE A 201 -24.64 10.56 14.64
N LEU A 202 -23.30 10.52 14.70
CA LEU A 202 -22.57 10.41 15.97
C LEU A 202 -22.74 11.67 16.82
N LYS A 203 -22.90 12.84 16.19
CA LYS A 203 -23.09 14.12 16.90
C LYS A 203 -24.48 14.22 17.55
N ARG A 204 -25.51 13.55 17.00
CA ARG A 204 -26.88 13.59 17.56
C ARG A 204 -27.05 12.71 18.78
N LYS A 205 -26.30 11.61 18.88
CA LYS A 205 -26.44 10.65 19.98
C LYS A 205 -26.08 11.25 21.36
N ASN A 206 -25.32 12.34 21.39
CA ASN A 206 -24.91 13.00 22.64
C ASN A 206 -25.91 14.06 23.15
N PHE A 207 -27.03 14.28 22.45
CA PHE A 207 -28.05 15.26 22.87
C PHE A 207 -29.33 14.64 23.44
N ASP A 208 -29.60 13.36 23.17
CA ASP A 208 -30.82 12.68 23.62
C ASP A 208 -30.53 11.71 24.77
N ASP A 209 -30.15 12.25 25.93
CA ASP A 209 -30.18 11.53 27.22
C ASP A 209 -31.23 12.13 28.18
N SER A 210 -32.32 12.67 27.59
CA SER A 210 -33.52 13.03 28.34
C SER A 210 -34.77 12.45 27.67
N GLY A 211 -35.04 11.19 28.01
CA GLY A 211 -36.35 10.55 28.02
C GLY A 211 -37.26 10.73 26.81
N SER A 212 -37.33 9.72 25.94
CA SER A 212 -38.63 9.12 25.61
C SER A 212 -38.45 7.76 24.95
N SER A 213 -39.11 6.77 25.53
CA SER A 213 -39.37 5.46 24.98
C SER A 213 -40.15 5.55 23.67
N SER A 214 -39.58 5.06 22.57
CA SER A 214 -40.39 4.57 21.46
C SER A 214 -39.70 3.42 20.71
N SER A 215 -40.42 2.30 20.66
CA SER A 215 -40.43 1.33 19.57
C SER A 215 -39.08 0.76 19.11
N THR A 216 -38.62 -0.29 19.79
CA THR A 216 -37.62 -1.22 19.26
C THR A 216 -38.25 -2.02 18.11
N GLU A 217 -38.20 -1.46 16.90
CA GLU A 217 -38.34 -2.27 15.69
C GLU A 217 -37.20 -3.29 15.70
N VAL A 218 -37.55 -4.57 15.61
CA VAL A 218 -36.60 -5.68 15.56
C VAL A 218 -35.88 -5.60 14.22
N VAL A 219 -34.86 -4.76 14.15
CA VAL A 219 -33.88 -4.77 13.07
C VAL A 219 -33.18 -6.11 13.19
N SER A 220 -33.52 -7.06 12.32
CA SER A 220 -32.73 -8.28 12.15
C SER A 220 -31.33 -7.82 11.76
N THR A 221 -30.43 -7.73 12.73
CA THR A 221 -29.09 -7.20 12.48
C THR A 221 -28.44 -8.07 11.42
N ILE A 222 -27.69 -7.48 10.50
CA ILE A 222 -26.91 -8.24 9.51
C ILE A 222 -26.08 -9.34 10.22
N ARG A 223 -25.65 -9.07 11.46
CA ARG A 223 -25.05 -10.04 12.38
C ARG A 223 -25.92 -11.27 12.64
N SER A 224 -27.22 -11.14 12.91
CA SER A 224 -28.09 -12.30 13.12
C SER A 224 -28.28 -13.12 11.85
N LYS A 225 -28.33 -12.49 10.66
CA LYS A 225 -28.35 -13.18 9.37
C LYS A 225 -27.03 -13.91 9.07
N ILE A 226 -25.88 -13.30 9.35
CA ILE A 226 -24.57 -13.95 9.19
C ILE A 226 -24.44 -15.13 10.16
N LEU A 227 -24.85 -14.95 11.42
CA LEU A 227 -24.81 -16.00 12.43
C LEU A 227 -25.75 -17.16 12.09
N SER A 228 -26.94 -16.88 11.55
CA SER A 228 -27.86 -17.94 11.11
C SER A 228 -27.31 -18.68 9.90
N THR A 229 -26.74 -17.99 8.91
CA THR A 229 -26.08 -18.64 7.77
C THR A 229 -24.91 -19.51 8.22
N HIS A 230 -24.07 -19.03 9.13
CA HIS A 230 -22.96 -19.81 9.69
C HIS A 230 -23.44 -21.08 10.41
N ARG A 231 -24.49 -20.97 11.24
CA ARG A 231 -25.09 -22.13 11.92
C ARG A 231 -25.65 -23.14 10.92
N ASN A 232 -26.38 -22.68 9.91
CA ASN A 232 -26.94 -23.55 8.88
C ASN A 232 -25.86 -24.31 8.08
N ILE A 233 -24.72 -23.67 7.80
CA ILE A 233 -23.59 -24.34 7.12
C ILE A 233 -23.01 -25.44 8.01
N HIS A 234 -22.86 -25.18 9.31
CA HIS A 234 -22.26 -26.12 10.25
C HIS A 234 -23.18 -27.33 10.53
N GLU A 235 -24.50 -27.10 10.64
CA GLU A 235 -25.51 -28.15 10.84
C GLU A 235 -25.63 -29.05 9.61
N ASN A 236 -25.69 -28.49 8.41
CA ASN A 236 -25.76 -29.27 7.16
C ASN A 236 -24.48 -30.10 6.87
N SER A 237 -23.34 -29.80 7.51
CA SER A 237 -22.12 -30.60 7.34
C SER A 237 -22.06 -31.85 8.23
N LYS A 238 -22.89 -31.92 9.29
CA LYS A 238 -22.94 -33.08 10.19
C LYS A 238 -23.81 -34.22 9.65
N ASP A 239 -24.85 -33.90 8.88
CA ASP A 239 -25.78 -34.90 8.33
C ASP A 239 -25.24 -35.65 7.09
N SER A 240 -24.06 -35.25 6.57
CA SER A 240 -23.42 -35.91 5.43
C SER A 240 -22.48 -37.08 5.81
N LYS A 241 -22.36 -37.45 7.10
CA LYS A 241 -21.44 -38.51 7.55
C LYS A 241 -22.06 -39.89 7.77
N ASP A 242 -23.38 -40.05 7.67
CA ASP A 242 -24.07 -41.30 8.04
C ASP A 242 -24.77 -42.01 6.87
N ILE A 243 -24.10 -42.19 5.72
CA ILE A 243 -24.56 -43.15 4.70
C ILE A 243 -23.36 -43.96 4.15
N SER A 244 -22.95 -44.99 4.89
CA SER A 244 -22.49 -46.26 4.29
C SER A 244 -22.34 -47.36 5.35
N LYS A 245 -23.45 -47.94 5.83
CA LYS A 245 -23.48 -49.30 6.37
C LYS A 245 -24.80 -49.97 6.02
N VAL A 246 -24.80 -50.71 4.91
CA VAL A 246 -25.79 -51.75 4.62
C VAL A 246 -25.01 -53.06 4.57
N GLU A 247 -25.24 -53.91 5.57
CA GLU A 247 -24.79 -55.30 5.61
C GLU A 247 -25.91 -56.23 5.15
N GLY A 248 -25.54 -57.30 4.43
CA GLY A 248 -26.44 -58.38 4.02
C GLY A 248 -25.75 -59.46 3.19
N LEU A 249 -25.01 -60.33 3.90
CA LEU A 249 -24.55 -61.72 3.64
C LEU A 249 -25.04 -62.41 2.33
N SER A 250 -24.22 -63.15 1.57
CA SER A 250 -23.68 -64.46 2.01
C SER A 250 -22.54 -65.05 1.14
N SER A 251 -21.66 -65.80 1.83
CA SER A 251 -21.02 -67.08 1.42
C SER A 251 -19.64 -67.10 0.72
N ALA A 252 -18.64 -67.42 1.56
CA ALA A 252 -17.68 -68.52 1.41
C ALA A 252 -16.33 -68.33 0.66
N VAL A 253 -15.25 -68.48 1.45
CA VAL A 253 -14.06 -69.37 1.25
C VAL A 253 -12.75 -68.73 0.70
N LEU A 254 -11.75 -68.71 1.62
CA LEU A 254 -10.26 -68.79 1.50
C LEU A 254 -9.55 -67.61 0.79
N THR A 255 -8.39 -67.05 1.14
CA THR A 255 -7.21 -67.25 2.04
C THR A 255 -6.39 -65.95 1.79
N ASP A 256 -5.76 -65.24 2.72
CA ASP A 256 -4.46 -65.47 3.35
C ASP A 256 -4.00 -64.11 3.98
N GLY A 257 -3.02 -64.11 4.89
CA GLY A 257 -2.63 -63.07 5.86
C GLY A 257 -2.47 -61.60 5.37
N VAL A 258 -2.46 -60.59 6.25
CA VAL A 258 -1.41 -60.29 7.25
C VAL A 258 -1.93 -59.33 8.35
N LEU A 259 -1.44 -59.55 9.58
CA LEU A 259 -1.62 -58.81 10.85
C LEU A 259 -1.42 -57.28 10.74
N LEU A 260 -2.33 -56.44 11.26
CA LEU A 260 -2.34 -55.84 12.63
C LEU A 260 -0.96 -55.27 13.05
N SER A 261 -0.84 -53.97 13.35
CA SER A 261 -1.36 -53.44 14.62
C SER A 261 -1.63 -51.93 14.63
N ASP A 262 -2.74 -51.60 15.30
CA ASP A 262 -3.21 -50.30 15.79
C ASP A 262 -2.19 -49.57 16.69
N SER A 263 -2.33 -48.24 16.81
CA SER A 263 -2.76 -47.59 18.07
C SER A 263 -2.92 -46.06 17.95
N ASN A 264 -4.16 -45.58 18.14
CA ASN A 264 -4.65 -44.56 19.12
C ASN A 264 -3.68 -43.44 19.57
N SER A 265 -4.06 -42.21 19.88
CA SER A 265 -5.33 -41.51 20.10
C SER A 265 -4.94 -40.06 20.44
N SER A 266 -5.46 -39.06 19.72
CA SER A 266 -5.14 -37.65 19.96
C SER A 266 -6.12 -37.03 20.97
N LYS A 267 -5.64 -36.80 22.19
CA LYS A 267 -6.27 -35.98 23.24
C LYS A 267 -6.23 -34.50 22.85
N CYS A 268 -7.40 -33.85 22.82
CA CYS A 268 -7.50 -32.39 22.75
C CYS A 268 -7.13 -31.77 24.11
N ILE A 269 -6.23 -30.78 24.05
CA ILE A 269 -5.76 -29.99 25.20
C ILE A 269 -6.77 -28.89 25.50
N ARG A 270 -7.05 -28.73 26.79
CA ARG A 270 -7.92 -27.71 27.39
C ARG A 270 -7.03 -26.52 27.76
N VAL A 271 -7.39 -25.32 27.32
CA VAL A 271 -6.70 -24.06 27.68
C VAL A 271 -7.49 -23.44 28.84
N GLU A 272 -6.80 -23.17 29.94
CA GLU A 272 -7.30 -22.38 31.08
C GLU A 272 -6.86 -20.92 30.89
N ASP A 273 -7.79 -20.00 31.15
CA ASP A 273 -7.59 -18.54 31.13
C ASP A 273 -6.98 -18.09 32.46
N ASP A 274 -5.71 -17.64 32.42
CA ASP A 274 -5.09 -16.92 33.52
C ASP A 274 -5.12 -15.41 33.26
N ASN A 275 -5.88 -14.73 34.12
CA ASN A 275 -6.00 -13.29 34.23
C ASN A 275 -4.88 -12.79 35.16
N GLU A 276 -3.77 -12.28 34.61
CA GLU A 276 -2.81 -11.47 35.37
C GLU A 276 -2.81 -10.02 34.89
N SER A 277 -3.22 -9.15 35.80
CA SER A 277 -3.23 -7.70 35.71
C SER A 277 -1.79 -7.16 35.70
N ILE A 278 -1.38 -6.53 34.60
CA ILE A 278 -0.15 -5.73 34.57
C ILE A 278 -0.51 -4.26 34.77
N GLU A 279 -0.01 -3.75 35.88
CA GLU A 279 -0.05 -2.38 36.37
C GLU A 279 0.80 -1.47 35.45
N SER A 280 0.17 -0.50 34.79
CA SER A 280 0.83 0.46 33.91
C SER A 280 1.55 1.54 34.73
N THR A 281 2.86 1.39 34.89
CA THR A 281 3.72 2.42 35.48
C THR A 281 4.14 3.42 34.42
N ASN A 282 3.62 4.64 34.54
CA ASN A 282 4.09 5.83 33.80
C ASN A 282 5.43 6.29 34.38
N VAL A 283 6.50 6.26 33.58
CA VAL A 283 7.72 7.02 33.83
C VAL A 283 8.11 7.71 32.53
N LEU A 284 7.71 8.99 32.40
CA LEU A 284 8.26 9.92 31.44
C LEU A 284 9.39 10.67 32.16
N ASP A 285 10.63 10.31 31.85
CA ASP A 285 11.77 11.19 32.13
C ASP A 285 11.90 12.16 30.96
N SER A 286 11.59 13.41 31.26
CA SER A 286 12.00 14.60 30.53
C SER A 286 13.52 14.72 30.58
N VAL A 287 14.18 14.70 29.42
CA VAL A 287 15.56 15.16 29.28
C VAL A 287 15.61 16.27 28.26
N ASP A 288 16.08 17.41 28.75
CA ASP A 288 16.38 18.66 28.06
C ASP A 288 17.25 18.43 26.80
N ASN A 289 16.87 19.08 25.70
CA ASN A 289 17.76 19.32 24.57
C ASN A 289 18.31 20.74 24.71
N ASP A 290 19.51 20.87 25.29
CA ASP A 290 20.39 22.01 25.07
C ASP A 290 21.68 21.55 24.37
N ASP A 291 22.12 22.40 23.45
CA ASP A 291 23.46 22.52 22.85
C ASP A 291 23.95 21.49 21.81
N TYR A 292 23.71 21.88 20.56
CA TYR A 292 24.54 21.53 19.40
C TYR A 292 25.97 22.06 19.59
N VAL A 293 26.88 21.19 20.05
CA VAL A 293 28.33 21.41 19.87
C VAL A 293 28.80 20.65 18.65
N GLN A 294 29.19 21.45 17.66
CA GLN A 294 29.93 21.08 16.46
C GLN A 294 31.24 20.40 16.84
N SER A 295 31.39 19.12 16.48
CA SER A 295 32.68 18.42 16.52
C SER A 295 33.09 18.00 15.13
N ASP A 296 34.16 18.62 14.65
CA ASP A 296 34.91 18.24 13.48
C ASP A 296 35.51 16.84 13.68
N VAL A 297 35.03 15.86 12.91
CA VAL A 297 35.70 14.57 12.77
C VAL A 297 36.41 14.53 11.42
N VAL A 298 37.72 14.65 11.52
CA VAL A 298 38.71 14.41 10.48
C VAL A 298 38.58 12.97 9.99
N ASN A 299 38.04 12.78 8.78
CA ASN A 299 38.10 11.50 8.08
C ASN A 299 39.44 11.38 7.34
N ASN A 300 40.39 10.69 7.97
CA ASN A 300 41.55 10.11 7.30
C ASN A 300 41.10 8.88 6.49
N PHE A 301 40.96 9.02 5.18
CA PHE A 301 40.98 7.88 4.26
C PHE A 301 42.34 7.82 3.57
N GLY A 302 43.06 6.73 3.86
CA GLY A 302 44.33 6.39 3.22
C GLY A 302 44.13 6.09 1.74
N GLU A 303 44.81 6.89 0.93
CA GLU A 303 44.94 6.79 -0.51
C GLU A 303 45.92 5.65 -0.84
N VAL A 304 45.45 4.57 -1.46
CA VAL A 304 46.32 3.53 -2.03
C VAL A 304 46.69 3.99 -3.44
N GLN A 305 47.95 4.41 -3.59
CA GLN A 305 48.59 4.70 -4.87
C GLN A 305 48.67 3.44 -5.75
N ALA A 306 48.29 3.58 -7.01
CA ALA A 306 48.77 2.73 -8.10
C ALA A 306 49.23 3.64 -9.24
N ASN A 307 50.54 3.67 -9.46
CA ASN A 307 51.20 4.43 -10.52
C ASN A 307 50.93 3.84 -11.91
N GLU A 308 50.67 4.78 -12.83
CA GLU A 308 51.06 4.86 -14.25
C GLU A 308 51.33 3.58 -15.05
N VAL A 309 50.64 3.45 -16.19
CA VAL A 309 51.32 3.48 -17.52
C VAL A 309 50.44 4.21 -18.54
N GLU A 310 51.09 5.16 -19.23
CA GLU A 310 50.69 5.93 -20.41
C GLU A 310 49.98 5.16 -21.53
N GLY A 311 49.02 5.83 -22.18
CA GLY A 311 48.41 5.40 -23.43
C GLY A 311 47.57 6.51 -24.07
N ALA A 312 48.24 7.49 -24.68
CA ALA A 312 47.61 8.62 -25.36
C ALA A 312 46.88 8.20 -26.66
N LEU A 313 45.58 8.48 -26.77
CA LEU A 313 44.89 8.60 -28.06
C LEU A 313 43.96 9.81 -28.07
N LYS A 314 44.39 10.83 -28.82
CA LYS A 314 43.62 11.98 -29.29
C LYS A 314 42.45 11.50 -30.14
N CYS A 315 41.22 11.86 -29.79
CA CYS A 315 40.12 11.92 -30.76
C CYS A 315 39.59 13.36 -30.86
N LYS A 316 39.66 13.86 -32.09
CA LYS A 316 39.38 15.21 -32.54
C LYS A 316 37.88 15.45 -32.66
N ASN A 317 37.51 16.70 -32.40
CA ASN A 317 36.26 17.33 -32.83
C ASN A 317 35.96 17.05 -34.30
N SER A 318 34.69 16.75 -34.63
CA SER A 318 34.15 17.03 -35.96
C SER A 318 32.76 17.64 -35.84
N ALA A 319 32.71 18.97 -35.89
CA ALA A 319 31.58 19.68 -36.43
C ALA A 319 31.56 19.47 -37.96
N ARG A 320 30.38 19.22 -38.53
CA ARG A 320 30.13 19.41 -39.97
C ARG A 320 28.74 20.01 -40.19
N ASN A 321 28.76 21.25 -40.64
CA ASN A 321 27.71 21.91 -41.40
C ASN A 321 27.74 21.38 -42.85
N ALA A 322 26.56 21.21 -43.46
CA ALA A 322 26.26 21.34 -44.91
C ALA A 322 24.74 21.12 -45.06
N SER A 323 23.89 22.12 -45.33
CA SER A 323 23.71 22.95 -46.54
C SER A 323 22.94 22.27 -47.69
N CYS A 324 21.84 22.95 -48.08
CA CYS A 324 21.19 23.01 -49.39
C CYS A 324 20.45 21.78 -49.95
N GLY A 325 19.18 22.01 -50.32
CA GLY A 325 18.41 21.11 -51.17
C GLY A 325 16.95 21.51 -51.37
N ASP A 326 16.70 22.69 -51.94
CA ASP A 326 15.42 23.06 -52.57
C ASP A 326 15.00 22.02 -53.62
N LYS A 327 13.78 21.47 -53.53
CA LYS A 327 12.99 21.07 -54.73
C LYS A 327 11.49 21.29 -54.54
N LYS A 328 11.02 22.21 -55.38
CA LYS A 328 9.64 22.49 -55.80
C LYS A 328 8.84 21.23 -56.16
N GLY A 329 7.55 21.28 -55.80
CA GLY A 329 6.44 21.12 -56.74
C GLY A 329 5.90 19.70 -56.96
N LYS A 330 4.62 19.52 -56.60
CA LYS A 330 3.57 19.21 -57.59
C LYS A 330 2.19 19.28 -56.96
N ASP A 331 1.38 20.16 -57.54
CA ASP A 331 -0.08 20.18 -57.46
C ASP A 331 -0.67 18.81 -57.79
N TYR A 332 -1.71 18.41 -57.05
CA TYR A 332 -2.65 17.41 -57.54
C TYR A 332 -4.06 17.98 -57.55
N VAL A 333 -4.55 18.04 -58.79
CA VAL A 333 -5.84 18.51 -59.29
C VAL A 333 -6.96 17.57 -58.82
N GLY A 334 -8.12 18.16 -58.53
CA GLY A 334 -9.33 17.46 -58.18
C GLY A 334 -9.99 16.66 -59.32
N ARG A 335 -10.89 15.76 -58.94
CA ARG A 335 -12.03 15.25 -59.71
C ARG A 335 -13.18 15.16 -58.71
N SER A 336 -14.24 15.97 -58.81
CA SER A 336 -15.33 15.99 -59.78
C SER A 336 -16.15 14.70 -59.82
N LEU A 337 -17.45 14.92 -59.59
CA LEU A 337 -18.60 14.05 -59.45
C LEU A 337 -18.91 13.19 -60.67
N ARG A 338 -19.47 12.01 -60.39
CA ARG A 338 -20.57 11.28 -61.08
C ARG A 338 -20.81 10.06 -60.17
N SER A 339 -22.01 9.66 -59.79
CA SER A 339 -23.37 9.76 -60.35
C SER A 339 -24.38 9.60 -59.23
#